data_AF-A0A6I7FI61-F1
#
_entry.id   AF-A0A6I7FI61-F1
#
_cell.length_a   1.000
_cell.length_b   1.000
_cell.length_c   1.000
_cell.angle_alpha   90.00
_cell.angle_beta   90.00
_cell.angle_gamma   90.00
#
_symmetry.space_group_name_H-M   'P 1'
#
loop_
_entity.id
_entity.type
_entity.pdbx_description
1 polymer ?
#
loop_
_entity_poly.entity_id
_entity_poly.type
_entity_poly.pdbx_seq_one_letter_code
_entity_poly.pdbx_strand_id
1 'polypeptide(L)'
;MADLIYNEPFEPEEWAWKIGGDTYLLKKHRQIDCEYSEEDHEGFFEYDYDFMTLSCFDEKGTELFTARTYCDEDEMHFLSRPNGSLKDNERQVIEKIKKKFHVIDIRY
;
A
#
# COMPACT_ATOMS: atom_id res chain seq x y z
N MET A 1 -21.74 -17.21 -5.84
CA MET A 1 -20.55 -16.63 -5.19
C MET A 1 -19.36 -16.84 -6.10
N ALA A 2 -19.04 -15.82 -6.88
CA ALA A 2 -17.77 -15.66 -7.56
C ALA A 2 -17.63 -14.15 -7.77
N ASP A 3 -17.00 -13.48 -6.81
CA ASP A 3 -16.68 -12.05 -6.90
C ASP A 3 -15.68 -11.89 -8.05
N LEU A 4 -16.14 -11.25 -9.13
CA LEU A 4 -15.34 -11.07 -10.33
C LEU A 4 -14.38 -9.90 -10.06
N ILE A 5 -13.16 -10.21 -9.64
CA ILE A 5 -12.09 -9.22 -9.45
C ILE A 5 -11.63 -8.75 -10.84
N TYR A 6 -12.10 -7.57 -11.26
CA TYR A 6 -11.64 -6.93 -12.48
C TYR A 6 -10.26 -6.30 -12.21
N ASN A 7 -9.20 -7.00 -12.59
CA ASN A 7 -7.83 -6.52 -12.48
C ASN A 7 -7.51 -5.64 -13.71
N GLU A 8 -7.77 -4.34 -13.63
CA GLU A 8 -7.04 -3.41 -14.50
C GLU A 8 -5.53 -3.53 -14.23
N PRO A 9 -4.65 -3.34 -15.23
CA PRO A 9 -3.22 -3.43 -15.05
C PRO A 9 -2.74 -2.28 -14.14
N PHE A 10 -2.66 -2.56 -12.84
CA PHE A 10 -2.02 -1.69 -11.87
C PHE A 10 -0.57 -1.50 -12.30
N GLU A 11 -0.09 -0.26 -12.44
CA GLU A 11 1.32 0.00 -12.72
C GLU A 11 2.13 -0.30 -11.44
N PRO A 12 2.82 -1.46 -11.34
CA PRO A 12 3.63 -1.72 -10.18
C PRO A 12 4.84 -0.80 -10.22
N GLU A 13 5.15 -0.16 -9.10
CA GLU A 13 6.39 0.60 -8.95
C GLU A 13 7.24 -0.02 -7.85
N GLU A 14 8.53 -0.17 -8.11
CA GLU A 14 9.48 -0.70 -7.13
C GLU A 14 10.63 0.29 -6.89
N TRP A 15 11.03 0.44 -5.63
CA TRP A 15 12.19 1.25 -5.25
C TRP A 15 13.05 0.55 -4.22
N ALA A 16 14.36 0.72 -4.34
CA ALA A 16 15.31 0.31 -3.31
C ALA A 16 15.79 1.54 -2.51
N TRP A 17 15.66 1.49 -1.20
CA TRP A 17 16.16 2.52 -0.29
C TRP A 17 17.25 1.96 0.60
N LYS A 18 18.37 2.69 0.70
CA LYS A 18 19.42 2.41 1.68
C LYS A 18 19.31 3.40 2.85
N ILE A 19 19.13 2.90 4.06
CA ILE A 19 18.94 3.70 5.29
C ILE A 19 19.70 2.99 6.42
N GLY A 20 20.54 3.72 7.17
CA GLY A 20 21.24 3.17 8.34
C GLY A 20 22.19 1.99 8.05
N GLY A 21 22.52 1.74 6.78
CA GLY A 21 23.31 0.57 6.36
C GLY A 21 22.44 -0.58 5.81
N ASP A 22 21.16 -0.61 6.16
CA ASP A 22 20.19 -1.58 5.67
C ASP A 22 19.63 -1.18 4.30
N THR A 23 19.21 -2.18 3.52
CA THR A 23 18.52 -1.98 2.23
C THR A 23 17.08 -2.46 2.34
N TYR A 24 16.17 -1.62 1.88
CA TYR A 24 14.73 -1.85 1.89
C TYR A 24 14.21 -1.83 0.45
N LEU A 25 13.45 -2.83 0.07
CA LEU A 25 12.70 -2.85 -1.18
C LEU A 25 11.27 -2.42 -0.89
N LEU A 26 10.80 -1.38 -1.55
CA LEU A 26 9.42 -0.93 -1.48
C LEU A 26 8.71 -1.27 -2.79
N LYS A 27 7.51 -1.83 -2.66
CA LYS A 27 6.63 -2.16 -3.78
C LYS A 27 5.33 -1.41 -3.61
N LYS A 28 4.97 -0.61 -4.61
CA LYS A 28 3.70 0.09 -4.70
C LYS A 28 2.79 -0.65 -5.66
N HIS A 29 1.56 -0.84 -5.22
CA HIS A 29 0.46 -1.34 -6.03
C HIS A 29 -0.69 -0.34 -5.89
N ARG A 30 -1.22 0.15 -7.02
CA ARG A 30 -2.59 0.71 -7.01
C ARG A 30 -3.56 -0.47 -6.92
N GLN A 31 -4.70 -0.30 -6.28
CA GLN A 31 -5.75 -1.29 -6.11
C GLN A 31 -7.09 -0.56 -6.14
N ILE A 32 -8.10 -1.19 -6.72
CA ILE A 32 -9.45 -0.65 -6.74
C ILE A 32 -10.35 -1.66 -6.04
N ASP A 33 -11.05 -1.22 -4.98
CA ASP A 33 -12.14 -1.98 -4.37
C ASP A 33 -13.41 -1.71 -5.16
N CYS A 34 -14.15 -2.78 -5.49
CA CYS A 34 -15.41 -2.68 -6.20
C CYS A 34 -16.48 -3.40 -5.38
N GLU A 35 -17.59 -2.73 -5.07
CA GLU A 35 -18.78 -3.42 -4.56
C GLU A 35 -19.69 -3.80 -5.74
N TYR A 36 -20.22 -5.03 -5.70
CA TYR A 36 -21.23 -5.48 -6.66
C TYR A 36 -22.60 -5.11 -6.11
N SER A 37 -23.20 -4.05 -6.65
CA SER A 37 -24.58 -3.67 -6.32
C SER A 37 -25.57 -4.55 -7.09
N GLU A 38 -26.30 -5.41 -6.36
CA GLU A 38 -27.42 -6.19 -6.90
C GLU A 38 -28.70 -5.34 -7.07
N GLU A 39 -28.75 -4.12 -6.53
CA GLU A 39 -29.95 -3.28 -6.53
C GLU A 39 -30.18 -2.52 -7.84
N ASP A 40 -29.11 -2.23 -8.60
CA ASP A 40 -29.21 -1.63 -9.92
C ASP A 40 -29.18 -2.69 -11.02
N HIS A 41 -30.35 -2.88 -11.63
CA HIS A 41 -30.72 -3.93 -12.60
C HIS A 41 -29.90 -4.02 -13.92
N GLU A 42 -28.66 -3.54 -13.97
CA GLU A 42 -27.79 -3.58 -15.15
C GLU A 42 -26.32 -3.94 -14.83
N GLY A 43 -26.01 -4.70 -13.78
CA GLY A 43 -24.69 -5.34 -13.64
C GLY A 43 -23.49 -4.38 -13.79
N PHE A 44 -23.65 -3.15 -13.31
CA PHE A 44 -22.58 -2.17 -13.25
C PHE A 44 -21.76 -2.46 -11.99
N PHE A 45 -20.44 -2.50 -12.13
CA PHE A 45 -19.54 -2.47 -10.98
C PHE A 45 -19.48 -1.02 -10.50
N GLU A 46 -19.84 -0.76 -9.25
CA GLU A 46 -19.53 0.52 -8.62
C GLU A 46 -18.08 0.47 -8.15
N TYR A 47 -17.27 1.41 -8.63
CA TYR A 47 -15.88 1.56 -8.24
C TYR A 47 -15.83 2.37 -6.95
N ASP A 48 -15.88 1.69 -5.80
CA ASP A 48 -16.02 2.39 -4.53
C ASP A 48 -14.73 3.02 -4.03
N TYR A 49 -13.56 2.38 -4.23
CA TYR A 49 -12.33 2.92 -3.66
C TYR A 49 -11.07 2.68 -4.48
N ASP A 50 -10.42 3.75 -4.94
CA ASP A 50 -9.06 3.75 -5.50
C ASP A 50 -8.04 4.00 -4.40
N PHE A 51 -7.20 3.00 -4.12
CA PHE A 51 -6.19 3.08 -3.09
C PHE A 51 -4.85 2.54 -3.55
N MET A 52 -3.80 2.97 -2.85
CA MET A 52 -2.45 2.50 -3.04
C MET A 52 -2.02 1.68 -1.83
N THR A 53 -1.43 0.52 -2.10
CA THR A 53 -0.78 -0.34 -1.13
C THR A 53 0.73 -0.29 -1.31
N LEU A 54 1.44 -0.13 -0.19
CA LEU A 54 2.89 -0.06 -0.11
C LEU A 54 3.39 -1.21 0.77
N SER A 55 4.09 -2.17 0.18
CA SER A 55 4.75 -3.25 0.90
C SER A 55 6.25 -3.01 0.98
N CYS A 56 6.84 -3.22 2.15
CA CYS A 56 8.27 -3.03 2.39
C CYS A 56 8.93 -4.34 2.80
N PHE A 57 10.05 -4.65 2.15
CA PHE A 57 10.83 -5.85 2.35
C PHE A 57 12.26 -5.52 2.76
N ASP A 58 12.88 -6.35 3.59
CA ASP A 58 14.32 -6.30 3.86
C ASP A 58 15.16 -6.92 2.73
N GLU A 59 16.49 -6.86 2.88
CA GLU A 59 17.46 -7.45 1.95
C GLU A 59 17.32 -8.97 1.75
N LYS A 60 16.65 -9.67 2.68
CA LYS A 60 16.40 -11.11 2.63
C LYS A 60 15.06 -11.45 1.99
N GLY A 61 14.27 -10.43 1.62
CA GLY A 61 12.92 -10.59 1.09
C GLY A 61 11.85 -10.78 2.17
N THR A 62 12.15 -10.53 3.45
CA THR A 62 11.17 -10.57 4.53
C THR A 62 10.27 -9.35 4.47
N GLU A 63 8.95 -9.55 4.40
CA GLU A 63 8.01 -8.44 4.49
C GLU A 63 7.98 -7.85 5.90
N LEU A 64 8.34 -6.57 5.99
CA LEU A 64 8.43 -5.81 7.24
C LEU A 64 7.07 -5.18 7.57
N PHE A 65 6.44 -4.56 6.58
CA PHE A 65 5.11 -3.98 6.73
C PHE A 65 4.40 -3.90 5.38
N THR A 66 3.07 -3.81 5.47
CA THR A 66 2.23 -3.34 4.38
C THR A 66 1.37 -2.17 4.87
N ALA A 67 1.29 -1.12 4.07
CA ALA A 67 0.52 0.09 4.36
C ALA A 67 -0.39 0.46 3.20
N ARG A 68 -1.45 1.22 3.46
CA ARG A 68 -2.44 1.65 2.47
C ARG A 68 -2.76 3.13 2.61
N THR A 69 -2.95 3.82 1.50
CA THR A 69 -3.47 5.20 1.45
C THR A 69 -4.50 5.28 0.34
N TYR A 70 -5.61 5.97 0.56
CA TYR A 70 -6.57 6.25 -0.51
C TYR A 70 -6.11 7.46 -1.31
N CYS A 71 -6.52 7.57 -2.57
CA CYS A 71 -6.06 8.66 -3.46
C CYS A 71 -6.41 10.07 -2.96
N ASP A 72 -7.52 10.21 -2.23
CA ASP A 72 -7.99 11.48 -1.68
C ASP A 72 -7.63 11.68 -0.20
N GLU A 73 -6.84 10.78 0.37
CA GLU A 73 -6.41 10.86 1.77
C GLU A 73 -4.97 11.34 1.88
N ASP A 74 -4.76 12.29 2.79
CA ASP A 74 -3.42 12.74 3.21
C ASP A 74 -2.79 11.81 4.28
N GLU A 75 -3.43 10.68 4.57
CA GLU A 75 -3.03 9.74 5.63
C GLU A 75 -2.80 8.34 5.07
N MET A 76 -1.75 7.68 5.58
CA MET A 76 -1.46 6.29 5.28
C MET A 76 -1.70 5.41 6.51
N HIS A 77 -2.24 4.22 6.31
CA HIS A 77 -2.57 3.26 7.37
C HIS A 77 -1.70 2.02 7.26
N PHE A 78 -1.00 1.63 8.33
CA PHE A 78 -0.34 0.32 8.38
C PHE A 78 -1.41 -0.79 8.51
N LEU A 79 -1.44 -1.71 7.56
CA LEU A 79 -2.39 -2.82 7.55
C LEU A 79 -1.84 -4.04 8.31
N SER A 80 -0.54 -4.28 8.21
CA SER A 80 0.12 -5.38 8.90
C SER A 80 1.61 -5.10 9.11
N ARG A 81 2.16 -5.63 10.20
CA ARG A 81 3.60 -5.89 10.36
C ARG A 81 3.79 -7.41 10.36
N PRO A 82 3.68 -8.08 9.21
CA PRO A 82 3.39 -9.50 9.21
C PRO A 82 4.56 -10.31 9.74
N ASN A 83 5.83 -9.89 9.56
CA ASN A 83 6.97 -10.71 9.97
C ASN A 83 8.26 -9.95 10.35
N GLY A 84 8.26 -8.61 10.42
CA GLY A 84 9.50 -7.84 10.59
C GLY A 84 9.40 -6.56 11.42
N SER A 85 10.56 -6.03 11.81
CA SER A 85 10.72 -4.75 12.51
C SER A 85 11.68 -3.87 11.73
N LEU A 86 11.36 -2.58 11.62
CA LEU A 86 12.25 -1.56 11.04
C LEU A 86 13.43 -1.22 11.97
N LYS A 87 13.51 -1.86 13.15
CA LYS A 87 14.56 -1.65 14.18
C LYS A 87 14.77 -0.15 14.43
N ASP A 88 16.02 0.32 14.40
CA ASP A 88 16.40 1.71 14.65
C ASP A 88 16.12 2.65 13.45
N ASN A 89 15.71 2.11 12.30
CA ASN A 89 15.47 2.87 11.08
C ASN A 89 14.01 3.31 10.91
N GLU A 90 13.09 2.88 11.79
CA GLU A 90 11.65 3.13 11.69
C GLU A 90 11.32 4.60 11.40
N ARG A 91 11.85 5.52 12.20
CA ARG A 91 11.62 6.97 12.03
C ARG A 91 12.09 7.48 10.66
N GLN A 92 13.26 7.04 10.19
CA GLN A 92 13.81 7.50 8.91
C GLN A 92 13.02 6.95 7.73
N VAL A 93 12.55 5.71 7.83
CA VAL A 93 11.71 5.07 6.82
C VAL A 93 10.37 5.80 6.74
N ILE A 94 9.70 6.04 7.87
CA ILE A 94 8.42 6.75 7.94
C ILE A 94 8.53 8.16 7.33
N GLU A 95 9.54 8.96 7.71
CA GLU A 95 9.73 10.31 7.16
C GLU A 95 9.93 10.29 5.63
N LYS A 96 10.62 9.27 5.12
CA LYS A 96 10.87 9.11 3.68
C LYS A 96 9.60 8.71 2.92
N ILE A 97 8.74 7.89 3.53
CA ILE A 97 7.40 7.56 3.01
C ILE A 97 6.54 8.82 2.95
N LYS A 98 6.43 9.56 4.07
CA LYS A 98 5.68 10.82 4.14
C LYS A 98 6.08 11.78 3.02
N LYS A 99 7.38 11.98 2.83
CA LYS A 99 7.91 12.85 1.77
C LYS A 99 7.65 12.31 0.35
N LYS A 100 7.76 11.00 0.13
CA LYS A 100 7.63 10.38 -1.21
C LYS A 100 6.18 10.36 -1.69
N PHE A 101 5.23 10.13 -0.77
CA PHE A 101 3.81 9.98 -1.07
C PHE A 101 2.98 11.20 -0.68
N HIS A 102 3.62 12.27 -0.18
CA HIS A 102 2.96 13.50 0.25
C HIS A 102 1.90 13.30 1.35
N VAL A 103 2.04 12.23 2.15
CA VAL A 103 1.14 11.97 3.29
C VAL A 103 1.61 12.74 4.53
N ILE A 104 0.67 13.35 5.23
CA ILE A 104 0.88 14.16 6.44
C ILE A 104 1.10 13.23 7.64
N ASP A 105 0.37 12.12 7.70
CA ASP A 105 0.52 11.16 8.78
C ASP A 105 0.49 9.69 8.36
N ILE A 106 1.09 8.83 9.21
CA ILE A 106 1.00 7.38 9.07
C ILE A 106 0.46 6.80 10.37
N ARG A 107 -0.74 6.23 10.31
CA ARG A 107 -1.43 5.63 11.45
C ARG A 107 -1.12 4.14 11.58
N TYR A 108 -1.12 3.67 12.82
CA TYR A 108 -0.94 2.26 13.20
C TYR A 108 -2.27 1.58 13.48
#